data_AF-A0A2N3IIB9-F1
#
_entry.id   AF-A0A2N3IIB9-F1
#
_cell.length_a   1.000
_cell.length_b   1.000
_cell.length_c   1.000
_cell.angle_alpha   90.00
_cell.angle_beta   90.00
_cell.angle_gamma   90.00
#
_symmetry.space_group_name_H-M   'P 1'
#
loop_
_entity.id
_entity.type
_entity.pdbx_description
1 polymer ?
#
loop_
_entity_poly.entity_id
_entity_poly.type
_entity_poly.pdbx_seq_one_letter_code
_entity_poly.pdbx_strand_id
1 'polypeptide(L)'
;MKCFSIVINLLFPVWVAYAQLQETARYEQKIPRKMDYTFEILPFLQEKKVILFGEKEDNEEYQRRKVYYFNVLDSNLKKVAEKEYRLERKWEYYGYYTDSTHLYLIFYTDNQKQFALISYNANNDIEYRQGDLPFSISPISFVVFGNNLFMVGSYRGKDVIIDFSFFDNSVKVIPTFFDEKLDIKNISINKDEGTAHVLVRELKRGEKQFYIQYLQSNGKILDKLKLSFEKKQYPTELEPLIYQNENFLIGTYGDGQSHFYSQGWIFGKYEFGKKPYLTFNSFDNLGHYFDYIPNESRRNKEIEKVEKKRKKGKSYNYKLRVHLHKPFFWQDKIIVMAELYQTSYQYNNSIISPYPMMTTNPALLTPYERLALRSWGAYYPTPNVPIFHFVHSLVLAFDARGNLLWDNALPIKNITKSNLYPNVTIALQENQFLLLQPHEKGINLRACREREVIYENNEVPYQKNYTIVPEKENKIRPINNLIFRWFGEYILISGIYNPKADKIFTREEDVFYLAKVKFIKPEEAKK
;
A
#
# COMPACT_ATOMS: atom_id res chain seq x y z
N MET A 1 23.36 29.20 -68.76
CA MET A 1 22.55 29.53 -67.56
C MET A 1 22.57 28.32 -66.63
N LYS A 2 23.31 28.41 -65.52
CA LYS A 2 23.37 27.38 -64.47
C LYS A 2 22.36 27.76 -63.39
N CYS A 3 21.31 26.96 -63.19
CA CYS A 3 20.43 27.10 -62.03
C CYS A 3 20.75 25.98 -61.04
N PHE A 4 21.43 26.36 -59.95
CA PHE A 4 21.61 25.54 -58.76
C PHE A 4 20.27 25.51 -57.99
N SER A 5 19.66 24.33 -57.83
CA SER A 5 18.61 24.14 -56.83
C SER A 5 19.27 23.85 -55.48
N ILE A 6 19.14 24.81 -54.56
CA ILE A 6 19.52 24.66 -53.15
C ILE A 6 18.35 23.95 -52.46
N VAL A 7 18.56 22.71 -52.04
CA VAL A 7 17.65 21.97 -51.15
C VAL A 7 17.97 22.40 -49.72
N ILE A 8 17.13 23.26 -49.14
CA ILE A 8 17.17 23.58 -47.71
C ILE A 8 16.46 22.45 -46.97
N ASN A 9 17.24 21.54 -46.38
CA ASN A 9 16.75 20.59 -45.38
C ASN A 9 16.62 21.33 -44.04
N LEU A 10 15.44 21.87 -43.77
CA LEU A 10 15.04 22.34 -42.43
C LEU A 10 14.77 21.12 -41.55
N LEU A 11 15.81 20.62 -40.88
CA LEU A 11 15.70 19.71 -39.75
C LEU A 11 15.06 20.46 -38.56
N PHE A 12 13.74 20.38 -38.43
CA PHE A 12 13.08 20.68 -37.17
C PHE A 12 13.36 19.53 -36.18
N PRO A 13 13.91 19.80 -34.98
CA PRO A 13 13.96 18.80 -33.93
C PRO A 13 12.53 18.64 -33.40
N VAL A 14 11.84 17.57 -33.82
CA VAL A 14 10.55 17.16 -33.25
C VAL A 14 10.81 16.59 -31.86
N TRP A 15 11.02 17.46 -30.88
CA TRP A 15 10.90 17.13 -29.47
C TRP A 15 9.42 17.17 -29.10
N VAL A 16 8.67 16.16 -29.53
CA VAL A 16 7.32 15.93 -29.00
C VAL A 16 7.47 14.99 -27.81
N ALA A 17 7.50 15.58 -26.62
CA ALA A 17 7.23 14.85 -25.40
C ALA A 17 5.73 14.47 -25.40
N TYR A 18 5.42 13.29 -25.91
CA TYR A 18 4.09 12.70 -25.81
C TYR A 18 3.84 12.38 -24.33
N ALA A 19 2.86 13.02 -23.70
CA ALA A 19 2.32 12.59 -22.43
C ALA A 19 1.71 11.19 -22.57
N GLN A 20 1.78 10.46 -21.46
CA GLN A 20 1.51 9.03 -21.38
C GLN A 20 0.25 8.69 -20.59
N LEU A 21 -0.41 9.69 -20.04
CA LEU A 21 -1.60 9.57 -19.22
C LEU A 21 -2.67 10.48 -19.82
N GLN A 22 -3.82 9.90 -20.13
CA GLN A 22 -5.00 10.63 -20.60
C GLN A 22 -6.01 10.75 -19.46
N GLU A 23 -6.36 11.99 -19.11
CA GLU A 23 -7.46 12.27 -18.19
C GLU A 23 -8.80 11.92 -18.84
N THR A 24 -9.66 11.26 -18.07
CA THR A 24 -11.04 10.95 -18.49
C THR A 24 -12.07 11.55 -17.55
N ALA A 25 -11.67 11.89 -16.32
CA ALA A 25 -12.48 12.65 -15.38
C ALA A 25 -11.58 13.30 -14.32
N ARG A 26 -12.10 14.36 -13.69
CA ARG A 26 -11.43 15.06 -12.60
C ARG A 26 -12.45 15.59 -11.61
N TYR A 27 -12.08 15.50 -10.34
CA TYR A 27 -12.73 16.17 -9.24
C TYR A 27 -11.76 17.18 -8.63
N GLU A 28 -12.24 18.38 -8.35
CA GLU A 28 -11.48 19.40 -7.63
C GLU A 28 -12.34 19.98 -6.52
N GLN A 29 -11.71 20.21 -5.37
CA GLN A 29 -12.32 20.87 -4.23
C GLN A 29 -11.33 21.87 -3.64
N LYS A 30 -11.78 23.11 -3.48
CA LYS A 30 -11.02 24.11 -2.73
C LYS A 30 -10.98 23.73 -1.25
N ILE A 31 -9.82 23.87 -0.63
CA ILE A 31 -9.58 23.62 0.79
C ILE A 31 -9.56 24.99 1.50
N PRO A 32 -10.61 25.35 2.27
CA PRO A 32 -10.61 26.57 3.06
C PRO A 32 -9.52 26.54 4.13
N ARG A 33 -8.71 27.60 4.25
CA ARG A 33 -7.62 27.69 5.27
C ARG A 33 -8.07 27.52 6.73
N LYS A 34 -9.36 27.74 7.02
CA LYS A 34 -9.94 27.64 8.38
C LYS A 34 -10.55 26.28 8.70
N MET A 35 -10.67 25.40 7.71
CA MET A 35 -11.20 24.07 7.93
C MET A 35 -10.08 23.06 7.76
N ASP A 36 -9.91 22.21 8.76
CA ASP A 36 -9.04 21.03 8.70
C ASP A 36 -9.66 19.96 7.79
N TYR A 37 -9.87 20.26 6.51
CA TYR A 37 -10.29 19.25 5.54
C TYR A 37 -9.14 18.26 5.35
N THR A 38 -9.25 17.15 6.04
CA THR A 38 -8.38 15.99 5.87
C THR A 38 -9.18 14.93 5.13
N PHE A 39 -8.82 14.66 3.87
CA PHE A 39 -9.47 13.61 3.10
C PHE A 39 -8.62 12.34 3.15
N GLU A 40 -9.29 11.22 3.41
CA GLU A 40 -8.85 9.90 2.99
C GLU A 40 -9.58 9.53 1.71
N ILE A 41 -8.82 9.01 0.75
CA ILE A 41 -9.35 8.52 -0.51
C ILE A 41 -9.57 7.03 -0.32
N LEU A 42 -10.84 6.62 -0.32
CA LEU A 42 -11.26 5.24 -0.07
C LEU A 42 -11.87 4.67 -1.36
N PRO A 43 -11.08 3.94 -2.19
CA PRO A 43 -11.59 3.34 -3.41
C PRO A 43 -12.58 2.22 -3.09
N PHE A 44 -13.81 2.34 -3.61
CA PHE A 44 -14.82 1.28 -3.52
C PHE A 44 -14.87 0.54 -4.87
N LEU A 45 -13.89 -0.35 -5.06
CA LEU A 45 -13.52 -0.89 -6.37
C LEU A 45 -14.66 -1.60 -7.11
N GLN A 46 -15.46 -2.42 -6.41
CA GLN A 46 -16.54 -3.18 -7.04
C GLN A 46 -17.68 -2.28 -7.53
N GLU A 47 -18.02 -1.26 -6.72
CA GLU A 47 -19.02 -0.25 -7.06
C GLU A 47 -18.52 0.81 -8.04
N LYS A 48 -17.23 0.76 -8.41
CA LYS A 48 -16.57 1.77 -9.27
C LYS A 48 -16.75 3.20 -8.74
N LYS A 49 -16.81 3.33 -7.42
CA LYS A 49 -16.92 4.60 -6.69
C LYS A 49 -15.64 4.91 -5.95
N VAL A 50 -15.50 6.15 -5.51
CA VAL A 50 -14.46 6.56 -4.56
C VAL A 50 -15.10 7.47 -3.52
N ILE A 51 -14.80 7.21 -2.25
CA ILE A 51 -15.33 7.97 -1.13
C ILE A 51 -14.21 8.83 -0.60
N LEU A 52 -14.44 10.15 -0.59
CA LEU A 52 -13.61 11.10 0.11
C LEU A 52 -14.16 11.21 1.54
N PHE A 53 -13.49 10.54 2.46
CA PHE A 53 -13.84 10.53 3.88
C PHE A 53 -13.01 11.57 4.61
N GLY A 54 -13.63 12.37 5.47
CA GLY A 54 -12.88 13.28 6.33
C GLY A 54 -13.61 13.68 7.59
N GLU A 55 -12.91 14.45 8.42
CA GLU A 55 -13.42 14.98 9.68
C GLU A 55 -13.37 16.50 9.69
N LYS A 56 -14.37 17.13 10.32
CA LYS A 56 -14.38 18.55 10.67
C LYS A 56 -14.80 18.72 12.12
N GLU A 57 -14.26 19.74 12.80
CA GLU A 57 -14.76 20.12 14.12
C GLU A 57 -16.14 20.79 13.99
N ASP A 58 -17.07 20.41 14.85
CA ASP A 58 -18.36 21.09 14.99
C ASP A 58 -18.17 22.34 15.85
N ASN A 59 -18.16 23.51 15.21
CA ASN A 59 -17.95 24.80 15.88
C ASN A 59 -19.23 25.33 16.55
N GLU A 60 -20.38 24.67 16.37
CA GLU A 60 -21.68 25.14 16.89
C GLU A 60 -21.94 24.70 18.34
N GLU A 61 -21.18 23.75 18.88
CA GLU A 61 -21.34 23.26 20.26
C GLU A 61 -20.10 23.57 21.13
N TYR A 62 -20.33 23.95 22.39
CA TYR A 62 -19.27 24.09 23.41
C TYR A 62 -18.49 22.77 23.66
N GLN A 63 -19.00 21.64 23.18
CA GLN A 63 -18.29 20.37 23.12
C GLN A 63 -17.69 20.20 21.73
N ARG A 64 -16.35 20.10 21.64
CA ARG A 64 -15.60 19.85 20.40
C ARG A 64 -15.95 18.47 19.79
N ARG A 65 -17.14 18.34 19.22
CA ARG A 65 -17.60 17.11 18.57
C ARG A 65 -17.02 17.05 17.16
N LYS A 66 -16.77 15.83 16.68
CA LYS A 66 -16.30 15.60 15.32
C LYS A 66 -17.49 15.25 14.44
N VAL A 67 -17.58 15.93 13.30
CA VAL A 67 -18.48 15.55 12.20
C VAL A 67 -17.65 14.86 11.14
N TYR A 68 -18.05 13.65 10.77
CA TYR A 68 -17.44 12.90 9.69
C TYR A 68 -18.26 13.11 8.43
N TYR A 69 -17.61 13.46 7.33
CA TYR A 69 -18.30 13.64 6.06
C TYR A 69 -17.83 12.59 5.04
N PHE A 70 -18.77 12.17 4.21
CA PHE A 70 -18.62 11.18 3.17
C PHE A 70 -19.02 11.86 1.87
N ASN A 71 -18.04 12.19 1.03
CA ASN A 71 -18.28 12.74 -0.29
C ASN A 71 -18.03 11.63 -1.31
N VAL A 72 -19.10 11.19 -1.96
CA VAL A 72 -19.12 9.98 -2.77
C VAL A 72 -19.07 10.38 -4.23
N LEU A 73 -18.02 9.94 -4.92
CA LEU A 73 -17.83 10.20 -6.33
C LEU A 73 -18.08 8.93 -7.13
N ASP A 74 -18.81 9.07 -8.24
CA ASP A 74 -19.07 7.98 -9.18
C ASP A 74 -17.85 7.64 -10.05
N SER A 75 -18.06 6.74 -11.01
CA SER A 75 -17.03 6.29 -11.95
C SER A 75 -16.49 7.40 -12.88
N ASN A 76 -17.17 8.55 -12.95
CA ASN A 76 -16.78 9.76 -13.69
C ASN A 76 -16.34 10.89 -12.76
N LEU A 77 -16.02 10.56 -11.50
CA LEU A 77 -15.63 11.49 -10.44
C LEU A 77 -16.64 12.62 -10.18
N LYS A 78 -17.92 12.40 -10.52
CA LYS A 78 -19.01 13.32 -10.17
C LYS A 78 -19.54 12.99 -8.79
N LYS A 79 -19.77 14.03 -7.98
CA LYS A 79 -20.40 13.87 -6.67
C LYS A 79 -21.84 13.38 -6.84
N VAL A 80 -22.13 12.19 -6.31
CA VAL A 80 -23.45 11.56 -6.36
C VAL A 80 -24.14 11.48 -5.01
N ALA A 81 -23.37 11.54 -3.92
CA ALA A 81 -23.91 11.62 -2.58
C ALA A 81 -22.95 12.38 -1.66
N GLU A 82 -23.54 13.04 -0.67
CA GLU A 82 -22.84 13.68 0.43
C GLU A 82 -23.59 13.34 1.71
N LYS A 83 -22.90 12.74 2.68
CA LYS A 83 -23.47 12.39 3.98
C LYS A 83 -22.58 12.92 5.08
N GLU A 84 -23.21 13.39 6.14
CA GLU A 84 -22.53 13.73 7.38
C GLU A 84 -22.98 12.77 8.48
N TYR A 85 -22.04 12.34 9.30
CA TYR A 85 -22.28 11.48 10.43
C TYR A 85 -21.63 12.09 11.67
N ARG A 86 -22.45 12.31 12.71
CA ARG A 86 -21.99 12.84 14.00
C ARG A 86 -21.84 11.69 14.97
N LEU A 87 -20.67 11.60 15.60
CA LEU A 87 -20.49 10.70 16.71
C LEU A 87 -20.71 11.45 18.03
N GLU A 88 -21.50 10.87 18.93
CA GLU A 88 -21.89 11.51 20.21
C GLU A 88 -20.73 11.67 21.20
N ARG A 89 -19.66 10.88 21.03
CA ARG A 89 -18.46 10.89 21.88
C ARG A 89 -17.24 11.28 21.06
N LYS A 90 -16.14 11.59 21.76
CA LYS A 90 -14.85 11.74 21.11
C LYS A 90 -14.35 10.36 20.69
N TRP A 91 -14.51 10.07 19.40
CA TRP A 91 -14.00 8.87 18.76
C TRP A 91 -12.83 9.24 17.84
N GLU A 92 -11.85 8.37 17.77
CA GLU A 92 -10.68 8.51 16.92
C GLU A 92 -10.74 7.47 15.81
N TYR A 93 -10.74 7.96 14.57
CA TYR A 93 -10.66 7.10 13.39
C TYR A 93 -9.29 6.39 13.33
N TYR A 94 -9.32 5.07 13.12
CA TYR A 94 -8.13 4.23 13.09
C TYR A 94 -7.86 3.56 11.73
N GLY A 95 -8.89 3.33 10.91
CA GLY A 95 -8.66 2.77 9.57
C GLY A 95 -9.92 2.24 8.92
N TYR A 96 -9.73 1.66 7.74
CA TYR A 96 -10.81 1.14 6.92
C TYR A 96 -10.55 -0.28 6.42
N TYR A 97 -11.62 -0.99 6.09
CA TYR A 97 -11.63 -2.28 5.42
C TYR A 97 -12.74 -2.25 4.37
N THR A 98 -12.50 -2.82 3.19
CA THR A 98 -13.53 -2.93 2.14
C THR A 98 -13.79 -4.38 1.79
N ASP A 99 -15.06 -4.74 1.66
CA ASP A 99 -15.49 -5.96 1.00
C ASP A 99 -16.19 -5.65 -0.34
N SER A 100 -16.91 -6.63 -0.87
CA SER A 100 -17.63 -6.51 -2.13
C SER A 100 -18.82 -5.55 -2.06
N THR A 101 -19.37 -5.36 -0.87
CA THR A 101 -20.69 -4.78 -0.60
C THR A 101 -20.63 -3.57 0.33
N HIS A 102 -19.59 -3.47 1.15
CA HIS A 102 -19.45 -2.49 2.21
C HIS A 102 -18.03 -1.93 2.32
N LEU A 103 -17.95 -0.66 2.66
CA LEU A 103 -16.79 -0.01 3.26
C LEU A 103 -17.02 0.06 4.77
N TYR A 104 -16.07 -0.41 5.56
CA TYR A 104 -16.09 -0.35 7.01
C TYR A 104 -15.02 0.62 7.49
N LEU A 105 -15.39 1.47 8.45
CA LEU A 105 -14.51 2.41 9.13
C LEU A 105 -14.54 2.10 10.61
N ILE A 106 -13.37 1.90 11.21
CA ILE A 106 -13.26 1.60 12.64
C ILE A 106 -12.74 2.81 13.41
N PHE A 107 -13.34 3.01 14.57
CA PHE A 107 -13.02 4.08 15.50
C PHE A 107 -12.85 3.52 16.90
N TYR A 108 -12.02 4.19 17.71
CA TYR A 108 -11.82 3.86 19.12
C TYR A 108 -11.97 5.10 19.98
N THR A 109 -12.32 4.93 21.25
CA THR A 109 -12.21 6.02 22.23
C THR A 109 -10.74 6.33 22.54
N ASP A 110 -10.44 7.51 23.09
CA ASP A 110 -9.08 7.91 23.48
C ASP A 110 -8.37 6.88 24.40
N ASN A 111 -9.12 6.20 25.28
CA ASN A 111 -8.59 5.15 26.15
C ASN A 111 -8.59 3.75 25.52
N GLN A 112 -9.04 3.64 24.26
CA GLN A 112 -9.14 2.42 23.46
C GLN A 112 -9.89 1.29 24.17
N LYS A 113 -10.87 1.62 25.02
CA LYS A 113 -11.73 0.64 25.72
C LYS A 113 -13.06 0.39 25.02
N GLN A 114 -13.43 1.23 24.07
CA GLN A 114 -14.62 1.06 23.27
C GLN A 114 -14.23 1.21 21.81
N PHE A 115 -14.99 0.56 20.94
CA PHE A 115 -14.88 0.73 19.50
C PHE A 115 -16.23 1.10 18.89
N ALA A 116 -16.19 1.77 17.75
CA ALA A 116 -17.33 2.00 16.90
C ALA A 116 -16.96 1.57 15.47
N LEU A 117 -17.95 1.02 14.77
CA LEU A 117 -17.86 0.58 13.39
C LEU A 117 -18.93 1.32 12.60
N ILE A 118 -18.50 2.08 11.60
CA ILE A 118 -19.38 2.64 10.58
C ILE A 118 -19.27 1.75 9.34
N SER A 119 -20.40 1.22 8.88
CA SER A 119 -20.47 0.45 7.63
C SER A 119 -21.23 1.26 6.60
N TYR A 120 -20.62 1.46 5.43
CA TYR A 120 -21.17 2.21 4.32
C TYR A 120 -21.43 1.24 3.16
N ASN A 121 -22.68 1.12 2.71
CA ASN A 121 -23.06 0.16 1.67
C ASN A 121 -23.16 0.81 0.27
N ALA A 122 -23.37 -0.01 -0.76
CA ALA A 122 -23.52 0.44 -2.15
C ALA A 122 -24.71 1.39 -2.39
N ASN A 123 -25.77 1.27 -1.58
CA ASN A 123 -26.96 2.14 -1.61
C ASN A 123 -26.73 3.48 -0.89
N ASN A 124 -25.50 3.71 -0.43
CA ASN A 124 -25.06 4.85 0.34
C ASN A 124 -25.56 4.85 1.79
N ASP A 125 -26.18 3.79 2.30
CA ASP A 125 -26.64 3.73 3.69
C ASP A 125 -25.47 3.59 4.65
N ILE A 126 -25.65 4.17 5.84
CA ILE A 126 -24.68 4.13 6.93
C ILE A 126 -25.29 3.32 8.06
N GLU A 127 -24.66 2.21 8.41
CA GLU A 127 -24.94 1.46 9.62
C GLU A 127 -23.90 1.78 10.69
N TYR A 128 -24.36 1.91 11.93
CA TYR A 128 -23.51 2.16 13.08
C TYR A 128 -23.61 1.03 14.09
N ARG A 129 -22.47 0.53 14.53
CA ARG A 129 -22.34 -0.45 15.61
C ARG A 129 -21.26 0.01 16.56
N GLN A 130 -21.40 -0.35 17.84
CA GLN A 130 -20.37 -0.08 18.85
C GLN A 130 -20.32 -1.22 19.86
N GLY A 131 -19.23 -1.30 20.60
CA GLY A 131 -19.07 -2.27 21.68
C GLY A 131 -17.97 -1.88 22.66
N ASP A 132 -18.05 -2.48 23.84
CA ASP A 132 -17.02 -2.37 24.86
C ASP A 132 -15.97 -3.47 24.67
N LEU A 133 -14.70 -3.09 24.70
CA LEU A 133 -13.60 -4.01 24.67
C LEU A 133 -13.34 -4.55 26.10
N PRO A 134 -12.99 -5.84 26.24
CA PRO A 134 -12.68 -6.45 27.53
C PRO A 134 -11.47 -5.80 28.22
N PHE A 135 -10.59 -5.17 27.45
CA PHE A 135 -9.46 -4.37 27.91
C PHE A 135 -9.03 -3.39 26.82
N SER A 136 -8.25 -2.38 27.22
CA SER A 136 -7.67 -1.41 26.29
C SER A 136 -6.63 -2.07 25.40
N ILE A 137 -6.75 -1.96 24.08
CA ILE A 137 -5.79 -2.50 23.10
C ILE A 137 -5.15 -1.37 22.32
N SER A 138 -3.88 -1.50 21.96
CA SER A 138 -3.30 -0.73 20.86
C SER A 138 -3.75 -1.39 19.56
N PRO A 139 -4.65 -0.80 18.75
CA PRO A 139 -5.14 -1.47 17.55
C PRO A 139 -3.99 -1.66 16.56
N ILE A 140 -4.10 -2.66 15.68
CA ILE A 140 -3.10 -2.99 14.63
C ILE A 140 -3.81 -3.06 13.27
N SER A 141 -4.85 -3.87 13.18
CA SER A 141 -5.64 -4.03 11.96
C SER A 141 -7.02 -4.60 12.29
N PHE A 142 -7.92 -4.63 11.31
CA PHE A 142 -9.17 -5.32 11.45
C PHE A 142 -9.64 -5.88 10.11
N VAL A 143 -10.51 -6.88 10.17
CA VAL A 143 -11.17 -7.44 9.01
C VAL A 143 -12.62 -7.80 9.32
N VAL A 144 -13.47 -7.80 8.29
CA VAL A 144 -14.88 -8.23 8.40
C VAL A 144 -15.11 -9.42 7.49
N PHE A 145 -15.70 -10.49 8.03
CA PHE A 145 -16.09 -11.67 7.27
C PHE A 145 -17.19 -12.46 7.98
N GLY A 146 -18.11 -13.06 7.22
CA GLY A 146 -19.37 -13.54 7.78
C GLY A 146 -20.14 -12.37 8.41
N ASN A 147 -20.66 -12.57 9.63
CA ASN A 147 -21.34 -11.53 10.42
C ASN A 147 -20.48 -11.05 11.59
N ASN A 148 -19.16 -10.99 11.41
CA ASN A 148 -18.23 -10.73 12.48
C ASN A 148 -17.14 -9.73 12.06
N LEU A 149 -16.77 -8.87 13.01
CA LEU A 149 -15.61 -7.99 12.96
C LEU A 149 -14.48 -8.61 13.80
N PHE A 150 -13.34 -8.86 13.17
CA PHE A 150 -12.13 -9.33 13.83
C PHE A 150 -11.15 -8.18 13.97
N MET A 151 -10.90 -7.75 15.20
CA MET A 151 -9.93 -6.71 15.54
C MET A 151 -8.64 -7.35 16.03
N VAL A 152 -7.53 -7.00 15.37
CA VAL A 152 -6.17 -7.35 15.81
C VAL A 152 -5.59 -6.16 16.55
N GLY A 153 -5.08 -6.40 17.75
CA GLY A 153 -4.41 -5.36 18.54
C GLY A 153 -3.36 -5.94 19.48
N SER A 154 -2.62 -5.06 20.14
CA SER A 154 -1.65 -5.43 21.17
C SER A 154 -2.17 -5.05 22.56
N TYR A 155 -2.11 -5.98 23.49
CA TYR A 155 -2.40 -5.78 24.90
C TYR A 155 -1.19 -6.19 25.74
N ARG A 156 -0.57 -5.22 26.44
CA ARG A 156 0.63 -5.45 27.27
C ARG A 156 1.75 -6.19 26.52
N GLY A 157 1.94 -5.86 25.24
CA GLY A 157 2.96 -6.45 24.38
C GLY A 157 2.59 -7.82 23.79
N LYS A 158 1.35 -8.29 23.97
CA LYS A 158 0.83 -9.53 23.40
C LYS A 158 -0.15 -9.21 22.29
N ASP A 159 -0.02 -9.86 21.14
CA ASP A 159 -1.04 -9.74 20.09
C ASP A 159 -2.32 -10.46 20.53
N VAL A 160 -3.47 -9.89 20.20
CA VAL A 160 -4.78 -10.45 20.52
C VAL A 160 -5.70 -10.32 19.31
N ILE A 161 -6.66 -11.25 19.20
CA ILE A 161 -7.79 -11.12 18.29
C ILE A 161 -9.06 -11.03 19.12
N ILE A 162 -9.83 -9.97 18.87
CA ILE A 162 -11.14 -9.73 19.44
C ILE A 162 -12.18 -9.91 18.34
N ASP A 163 -13.13 -10.81 18.57
CA ASP A 163 -14.30 -11.06 17.73
C ASP A 163 -15.48 -10.24 18.24
N PHE A 164 -16.11 -9.49 17.34
CA PHE A 164 -17.38 -8.81 17.57
C PHE A 164 -18.45 -9.33 16.60
N SER A 165 -19.49 -9.93 17.16
CA SER A 165 -20.62 -10.50 16.41
C SER A 165 -21.66 -9.44 16.09
N PHE A 166 -22.00 -9.27 14.82
CA PHE A 166 -23.06 -8.36 14.37
C PHE A 166 -24.48 -8.88 14.67
N PHE A 167 -24.61 -10.15 15.05
CA PHE A 167 -25.90 -10.78 15.34
C PHE A 167 -26.43 -10.41 16.73
N ASP A 168 -25.57 -10.52 17.75
CA ASP A 168 -25.94 -10.33 19.16
C ASP A 168 -25.13 -9.21 19.84
N ASN A 169 -24.27 -8.51 19.09
CA ASN A 169 -23.34 -7.50 19.59
C ASN A 169 -22.39 -8.03 20.69
N SER A 170 -22.14 -9.33 20.75
CA SER A 170 -21.20 -9.90 21.72
C SER A 170 -19.75 -9.64 21.31
N VAL A 171 -18.92 -9.28 22.30
CA VAL A 171 -17.48 -9.05 22.15
C VAL A 171 -16.72 -10.15 22.90
N LYS A 172 -15.85 -10.89 22.21
CA LYS A 172 -15.11 -12.03 22.77
C LYS A 172 -13.64 -11.98 22.37
N VAL A 173 -12.75 -12.29 23.29
CA VAL A 173 -11.34 -12.55 22.96
C VAL A 173 -11.23 -13.97 22.44
N ILE A 174 -10.51 -14.19 21.34
CA ILE A 174 -10.19 -15.54 20.87
C ILE A 174 -9.01 -16.08 21.69
N PRO A 175 -9.22 -17.03 22.64
CA PRO A 175 -8.23 -17.34 23.67
C PRO A 175 -6.91 -17.90 23.11
N THR A 176 -6.97 -18.59 21.97
CA THR A 176 -5.80 -19.22 21.34
C THR A 176 -4.72 -18.23 20.92
N PHE A 177 -5.07 -16.97 20.68
CA PHE A 177 -4.10 -15.94 20.30
C PHE A 177 -3.60 -15.13 21.51
N PHE A 178 -4.17 -15.33 22.71
CA PHE A 178 -3.81 -14.58 23.91
C PHE A 178 -2.55 -15.15 24.60
N ASP A 179 -1.41 -15.13 23.91
CA ASP A 179 -0.13 -15.65 24.42
C ASP A 179 1.03 -14.70 24.04
N GLU A 180 1.92 -14.43 25.00
CA GLU A 180 3.08 -13.55 24.83
C GLU A 180 4.14 -14.10 23.86
N LYS A 181 4.06 -15.39 23.55
CA LYS A 181 4.96 -16.06 22.61
C LYS A 181 4.38 -16.07 21.20
N LEU A 182 3.22 -15.47 20.97
CA LEU A 182 2.61 -15.42 19.65
C LEU A 182 2.71 -14.02 19.06
N ASP A 183 2.96 -14.00 17.77
CA ASP A 183 3.11 -12.80 16.96
C ASP A 183 2.30 -13.02 15.68
N ILE A 184 1.20 -12.28 15.56
CA ILE A 184 0.20 -12.44 14.50
C ILE A 184 0.71 -11.68 13.28
N LYS A 185 0.93 -12.41 12.18
CA LYS A 185 1.52 -11.83 10.97
C LYS A 185 0.49 -11.33 9.98
N ASN A 186 -0.45 -12.19 9.63
CA ASN A 186 -1.46 -11.83 8.65
C ASN A 186 -2.73 -12.66 8.82
N ILE A 187 -3.83 -12.17 8.25
CA ILE A 187 -5.13 -12.83 8.19
C ILE A 187 -5.59 -12.86 6.74
N SER A 188 -5.69 -14.06 6.16
CA SER A 188 -6.36 -14.29 4.88
C SER A 188 -7.80 -14.70 5.12
N ILE A 189 -8.73 -14.26 4.28
CA ILE A 189 -10.16 -14.49 4.46
C ILE A 189 -10.67 -15.23 3.24
N ASN A 190 -11.37 -16.34 3.46
CA ASN A 190 -12.24 -16.96 2.47
C ASN A 190 -13.67 -16.48 2.73
N LYS A 191 -14.12 -15.53 1.91
CA LYS A 191 -15.44 -14.91 2.06
C LYS A 191 -16.57 -15.89 1.76
N ASP A 192 -16.39 -16.74 0.76
CA ASP A 192 -17.41 -17.68 0.30
C ASP A 192 -17.72 -18.75 1.35
N GLU A 193 -16.70 -19.14 2.13
CA GLU A 193 -16.83 -20.13 3.20
C GLU A 193 -17.03 -19.51 4.59
N GLY A 194 -16.91 -18.18 4.73
CA GLY A 194 -16.95 -17.51 6.04
C GLY A 194 -15.82 -17.95 6.98
N THR A 195 -14.62 -18.16 6.44
CA THR A 195 -13.47 -18.66 7.18
C THR A 195 -12.24 -17.78 7.03
N ALA A 196 -11.28 -17.93 7.94
CA ALA A 196 -10.03 -17.19 7.93
C ALA A 196 -8.82 -18.06 8.27
N HIS A 197 -7.69 -17.72 7.64
CA HIS A 197 -6.38 -18.33 7.84
C HIS A 197 -5.48 -17.29 8.51
N VAL A 198 -5.21 -17.49 9.81
CA VAL A 198 -4.35 -16.61 10.60
C VAL A 198 -2.94 -17.17 10.60
N LEU A 199 -2.01 -16.45 9.98
CA LEU A 199 -0.59 -16.78 10.02
C LEU A 199 0.02 -16.26 11.32
N VAL A 200 0.58 -17.17 12.11
CA VAL A 200 1.18 -16.85 13.41
C VAL A 200 2.63 -17.31 13.45
N ARG A 201 3.48 -16.50 14.07
CA ARG A 201 4.84 -16.85 14.46
C ARG A 201 4.90 -17.12 15.95
N GLU A 202 5.35 -18.31 16.34
CA GLU A 202 5.64 -18.66 17.71
C GLU A 202 7.11 -18.29 18.05
N LEU A 203 7.28 -17.48 19.09
CA LEU A 203 8.54 -16.98 19.63
C LEU A 203 8.98 -17.85 20.81
N LYS A 204 9.45 -19.08 20.55
CA LYS A 204 10.17 -19.88 21.57
C LYS A 204 11.66 -19.52 21.58
N ARG A 205 12.31 -19.67 22.75
CA ARG A 205 13.77 -19.53 22.86
C ARG A 205 14.44 -20.55 21.93
N GLY A 206 15.14 -20.07 20.90
CA GLY A 206 15.95 -20.88 19.98
C GLY A 206 15.24 -21.32 18.68
N GLU A 207 13.97 -21.71 18.76
CA GLU A 207 13.21 -22.18 17.59
C GLU A 207 11.96 -21.32 17.37
N LYS A 208 11.99 -20.52 16.31
CA LYS A 208 10.81 -19.79 15.85
C LYS A 208 10.02 -20.71 14.92
N GLN A 209 8.77 -20.99 15.20
CA GLN A 209 7.91 -21.81 14.32
C GLN A 209 6.79 -20.96 13.74
N PHE A 210 6.41 -21.21 12.49
CA PHE A 210 5.21 -20.62 11.92
C PHE A 210 4.10 -21.65 11.89
N TYR A 211 2.87 -21.18 11.99
CA TYR A 211 1.70 -22.01 11.73
C TYR A 211 0.57 -21.16 11.18
N ILE A 212 -0.35 -21.83 10.50
CA ILE A 212 -1.60 -21.23 10.00
C ILE A 212 -2.73 -21.82 10.84
N GLN A 213 -3.50 -20.94 11.48
CA GLN A 213 -4.70 -21.30 12.22
C GLN A 213 -5.92 -21.09 11.33
N TYR A 214 -6.70 -22.16 11.08
CA TYR A 214 -7.96 -22.13 10.36
C TYR A 214 -9.11 -21.93 11.34
N LEU A 215 -9.97 -20.95 11.08
CA LEU A 215 -11.09 -20.64 11.96
C LEU A 215 -12.31 -20.15 11.16
N GLN A 216 -13.49 -20.33 11.75
CA GLN A 216 -14.75 -19.79 11.26
C GLN A 216 -14.96 -18.35 11.74
N SER A 217 -15.89 -17.64 11.10
CA SER A 217 -16.24 -16.26 11.47
C SER A 217 -16.71 -16.09 12.92
N ASN A 218 -17.16 -17.14 13.61
CA ASN A 218 -17.51 -17.08 15.03
C ASN A 218 -16.33 -17.33 15.99
N GLY A 219 -15.09 -17.32 15.47
CA GLY A 219 -13.87 -17.58 16.22
C GLY A 219 -13.60 -19.07 16.53
N LYS A 220 -14.48 -19.99 16.10
CA LYS A 220 -14.26 -21.43 16.29
C LYS A 220 -13.07 -21.88 15.44
N ILE A 221 -12.08 -22.48 16.10
CA ILE A 221 -10.94 -23.10 15.43
C ILE A 221 -11.37 -24.40 14.78
N LEU A 222 -10.99 -24.55 13.52
CA LEU A 222 -11.25 -25.74 12.71
C LEU A 222 -10.01 -26.63 12.61
N ASP A 223 -8.85 -26.06 12.31
CA ASP A 223 -7.60 -26.83 12.19
C ASP A 223 -6.37 -25.92 12.38
N LYS A 224 -5.18 -26.53 12.50
CA LYS A 224 -3.87 -25.88 12.63
C LYS A 224 -2.85 -26.58 11.74
N LEU A 225 -2.25 -25.82 10.82
CA LEU A 225 -1.15 -26.30 9.98
C LEU A 225 0.19 -25.75 10.48
N LYS A 226 1.08 -26.63 10.96
CA LYS A 226 2.47 -26.24 11.30
C LYS A 226 3.32 -26.12 10.05
N LEU A 227 4.12 -25.05 9.98
CA LEU A 227 5.07 -24.79 8.92
C LEU A 227 6.50 -24.94 9.46
N SER A 228 7.27 -25.83 8.83
CA SER A 228 8.66 -26.10 9.19
C SER A 228 9.59 -25.52 8.14
N PHE A 229 10.57 -24.75 8.58
CA PHE A 229 11.56 -24.10 7.72
C PHE A 229 12.97 -24.44 8.19
N GLU A 230 13.87 -24.65 7.24
CA GLU A 230 15.29 -24.78 7.56
C GLU A 230 15.89 -23.44 7.99
N LYS A 231 16.92 -23.46 8.84
CA LYS A 231 17.57 -22.25 9.35
C LYS A 231 18.05 -21.30 8.25
N LYS A 232 18.57 -21.84 7.14
CA LYS A 232 19.10 -21.08 5.99
C LYS A 232 18.03 -20.59 5.01
N GLN A 233 16.78 -20.98 5.22
CA GLN A 233 15.61 -20.61 4.42
C GLN A 233 14.48 -20.13 5.34
N TYR A 234 14.87 -19.53 6.45
CA TYR A 234 13.92 -19.08 7.45
C TYR A 234 13.15 -17.86 6.92
N PRO A 235 11.81 -17.81 7.03
CA PRO A 235 11.04 -16.73 6.46
C PRO A 235 11.35 -15.36 7.07
N THR A 236 11.51 -14.36 6.22
CA THR A 236 11.59 -12.94 6.58
C THR A 236 10.20 -12.29 6.54
N GLU A 237 9.43 -12.58 5.49
CA GLU A 237 8.02 -12.18 5.31
C GLU A 237 7.22 -13.38 4.78
N LEU A 238 5.95 -13.48 5.12
CA LEU A 238 5.05 -14.55 4.68
C LEU A 238 3.60 -14.06 4.60
N GLU A 239 2.93 -14.43 3.52
CA GLU A 239 1.60 -13.97 3.15
C GLU A 239 0.74 -15.16 2.67
N PRO A 240 -0.33 -15.52 3.41
CA PRO A 240 -1.32 -16.48 2.94
C PRO A 240 -2.27 -15.84 1.91
N LEU A 241 -2.47 -16.51 0.80
CA LEU A 241 -3.39 -16.12 -0.27
C LEU A 241 -4.39 -17.23 -0.54
N ILE A 242 -5.68 -16.89 -0.57
CA ILE A 242 -6.77 -17.82 -0.91
C ILE A 242 -7.35 -17.37 -2.25
N TYR A 243 -7.49 -18.31 -3.20
CA TYR A 243 -8.07 -18.04 -4.50
C TYR A 243 -8.70 -19.30 -5.08
N GLN A 244 -9.96 -19.23 -5.51
CA GLN A 244 -10.71 -20.37 -6.06
C GLN A 244 -10.61 -21.64 -5.20
N ASN A 245 -10.75 -21.48 -3.87
CA ASN A 245 -10.60 -22.54 -2.85
C ASN A 245 -9.23 -23.23 -2.80
N GLU A 246 -8.21 -22.68 -3.46
CA GLU A 246 -6.83 -23.09 -3.28
C GLU A 246 -6.10 -22.15 -2.33
N ASN A 247 -5.19 -22.70 -1.53
CA ASN A 247 -4.43 -21.93 -0.57
C ASN A 247 -2.94 -21.89 -0.93
N PHE A 248 -2.43 -20.69 -1.05
CA PHE A 248 -1.05 -20.39 -1.38
C PHE A 248 -0.37 -19.69 -0.22
N LEU A 249 0.93 -19.90 -0.10
CA LEU A 249 1.79 -19.21 0.85
C LEU A 249 2.95 -18.58 0.07
N ILE A 250 3.00 -17.25 0.04
CA ILE A 250 4.03 -16.51 -0.67
C ILE A 250 4.86 -15.75 0.35
N GLY A 251 6.17 -15.66 0.18
CA GLY A 251 7.00 -14.91 1.11
C GLY A 251 8.41 -14.71 0.64
N THR A 252 9.27 -14.33 1.59
CA THR A 252 10.71 -14.22 1.40
C THR A 252 11.45 -14.98 2.49
N TYR A 253 12.67 -15.43 2.20
CA TYR A 253 13.53 -16.10 3.17
C TYR A 253 14.89 -15.41 3.31
N GLY A 254 15.50 -15.54 4.49
CA GLY A 254 16.84 -15.02 4.79
C GLY A 254 17.96 -16.06 4.70
N ASP A 255 19.23 -15.64 4.83
CA ASP A 255 20.42 -16.50 4.69
C ASP A 255 20.78 -17.33 5.94
N GLY A 256 19.95 -17.25 6.99
CA GLY A 256 20.15 -17.92 8.28
C GLY A 256 21.23 -17.31 9.17
N GLN A 257 21.99 -16.31 8.70
CA GLN A 257 22.88 -15.49 9.54
C GLN A 257 22.14 -14.28 10.10
N SER A 258 21.29 -13.68 9.28
CA SER A 258 20.40 -12.58 9.65
C SER A 258 18.98 -12.89 9.18
N HIS A 259 18.02 -12.92 10.12
CA HIS A 259 16.59 -13.07 9.81
C HIS A 259 15.98 -11.78 9.23
N PHE A 260 16.79 -10.80 8.86
CA PHE A 260 16.31 -9.52 8.35
C PHE A 260 16.62 -9.32 6.86
N TYR A 261 17.68 -9.93 6.34
CA TYR A 261 18.08 -9.74 4.94
C TYR A 261 17.55 -10.87 4.07
N SER A 262 16.72 -10.52 3.10
CA SER A 262 16.10 -11.49 2.20
C SER A 262 17.10 -11.94 1.12
N GLN A 263 17.02 -13.21 0.75
CA GLN A 263 17.86 -13.87 -0.24
C GLN A 263 17.08 -14.42 -1.43
N GLY A 264 15.77 -14.57 -1.26
CA GLY A 264 14.92 -15.29 -2.19
C GLY A 264 13.46 -15.26 -1.76
N TRP A 265 12.63 -15.91 -2.57
CA TRP A 265 11.19 -16.05 -2.40
C TRP A 265 10.82 -17.44 -1.92
N ILE A 266 9.77 -17.49 -1.13
CA ILE A 266 9.06 -18.71 -0.76
C ILE A 266 7.79 -18.74 -1.59
N PHE A 267 7.55 -19.86 -2.26
CA PHE A 267 6.24 -20.18 -2.80
C PHE A 267 5.76 -21.47 -2.16
N GLY A 268 4.47 -21.55 -1.86
CA GLY A 268 3.90 -22.73 -1.26
C GLY A 268 2.44 -22.93 -1.62
N LYS A 269 2.03 -24.18 -1.59
CA LYS A 269 0.62 -24.59 -1.61
C LYS A 269 0.35 -25.42 -0.38
N TYR A 270 -0.78 -25.18 0.27
CA TYR A 270 -1.11 -25.88 1.49
C TYR A 270 -2.58 -26.29 1.56
N GLU A 271 -2.79 -27.38 2.28
CA GLU A 271 -4.11 -27.90 2.64
C GLU A 271 -4.00 -28.36 4.09
N PHE A 272 -5.06 -28.14 4.87
CA PHE A 272 -5.11 -28.62 6.25
C PHE A 272 -5.11 -30.15 6.30
N GLY A 273 -4.47 -30.72 7.33
CA GLY A 273 -4.22 -32.16 7.44
C GLY A 273 -3.13 -32.74 6.51
N LYS A 274 -2.56 -31.96 5.58
CA LYS A 274 -1.48 -32.41 4.68
C LYS A 274 -0.18 -31.66 4.95
N LYS A 275 0.96 -32.28 4.59
CA LYS A 275 2.26 -31.59 4.61
C LYS A 275 2.27 -30.51 3.50
N PRO A 276 2.59 -29.25 3.80
CA PRO A 276 2.60 -28.19 2.80
C PRO A 276 3.71 -28.43 1.77
N TYR A 277 3.44 -28.07 0.52
CA TYR A 277 4.44 -27.98 -0.53
C TYR A 277 5.08 -26.60 -0.45
N LEU A 278 6.41 -26.53 -0.36
CA LEU A 278 7.18 -25.29 -0.29
C LEU A 278 8.35 -25.35 -1.27
N THR A 279 8.56 -24.29 -2.04
CA THR A 279 9.73 -24.07 -2.89
C THR A 279 10.42 -22.77 -2.51
N PHE A 280 11.73 -22.74 -2.72
CA PHE A 280 12.60 -21.64 -2.35
C PHE A 280 13.44 -21.25 -3.56
N ASN A 281 13.27 -20.02 -4.03
CA ASN A 281 13.96 -19.50 -5.21
C ASN A 281 14.82 -18.30 -4.85
N SER A 282 16.12 -18.38 -5.12
CA SER A 282 17.05 -17.28 -4.86
C SER A 282 16.77 -16.07 -5.75
N PHE A 283 17.05 -14.87 -5.25
CA PHE A 283 17.09 -13.65 -6.07
C PHE A 283 18.13 -13.74 -7.20
N ASP A 284 19.10 -14.64 -7.09
CA ASP A 284 20.10 -14.89 -8.13
C ASP A 284 19.46 -15.35 -9.45
N ASN A 285 18.21 -15.85 -9.41
CA ASN A 285 17.48 -16.36 -10.56
C ASN A 285 16.65 -15.28 -11.28
N LEU A 286 16.64 -14.04 -10.77
CA LEU A 286 15.87 -12.93 -11.33
C LEU A 286 16.69 -12.15 -12.36
N GLY A 287 16.10 -11.89 -13.52
CA GLY A 287 16.76 -11.14 -14.60
C GLY A 287 16.89 -9.64 -14.30
N HIS A 288 15.89 -9.06 -13.63
CA HIS A 288 15.76 -7.61 -13.40
C HIS A 288 16.14 -7.17 -11.99
N TYR A 289 16.68 -8.07 -11.16
CA TYR A 289 17.00 -7.74 -9.76
C TYR A 289 17.99 -6.58 -9.64
N PHE A 290 19.01 -6.51 -10.48
CA PHE A 290 20.05 -5.48 -10.38
C PHE A 290 19.77 -4.22 -11.22
N ASP A 291 18.58 -4.06 -11.79
CA ASP A 291 18.21 -2.92 -12.64
C ASP A 291 18.23 -1.58 -11.90
N TYR A 292 18.17 -1.61 -10.58
CA TYR A 292 18.32 -0.42 -9.72
C TYR A 292 19.73 0.17 -9.77
N ILE A 293 20.73 -0.58 -10.25
CA ILE A 293 22.11 -0.10 -10.44
C ILE A 293 22.19 0.56 -11.82
N PRO A 294 22.24 1.91 -11.91
CA PRO A 294 22.16 2.58 -13.21
C PRO A 294 23.42 2.37 -14.07
N ASN A 295 24.59 2.23 -13.42
CA ASN A 295 25.85 2.00 -14.11
C ASN A 295 25.97 0.53 -14.53
N GLU A 296 25.95 0.29 -15.84
CA GLU A 296 25.99 -1.05 -16.42
C GLU A 296 27.25 -1.84 -16.06
N SER A 297 28.44 -1.23 -16.08
CA SER A 297 29.69 -1.91 -15.69
C SER A 297 29.64 -2.37 -14.23
N ARG A 298 29.12 -1.54 -13.32
CA ARG A 298 28.94 -1.90 -11.91
C ARG A 298 27.89 -3.01 -11.76
N ARG A 299 26.78 -2.93 -12.50
CA ARG A 299 25.73 -3.94 -12.52
C ARG A 299 26.28 -5.30 -12.95
N ASN A 300 26.99 -5.35 -14.08
CA ASN A 300 27.58 -6.58 -14.60
C ASN A 300 28.61 -7.17 -13.64
N LYS A 301 29.43 -6.34 -12.98
CA LYS A 301 30.35 -6.79 -11.92
C LYS A 301 29.61 -7.41 -10.72
N GLU A 302 28.46 -6.88 -10.32
CA GLU A 302 27.66 -7.49 -9.24
C GLU A 302 27.04 -8.83 -9.69
N ILE A 303 26.52 -8.91 -10.91
CA ILE A 303 26.02 -10.15 -11.51
C ILE A 303 27.12 -11.22 -11.56
N GLU A 304 28.31 -10.89 -12.05
CA GLU A 304 29.46 -11.82 -12.09
C GLU A 304 29.87 -12.31 -10.69
N LYS A 305 29.83 -11.43 -9.68
CA LYS A 305 30.13 -11.82 -8.28
C LYS A 305 29.11 -12.81 -7.76
N VAL A 306 27.83 -12.58 -8.03
CA VAL A 306 26.73 -13.50 -7.69
C VAL A 306 26.95 -14.85 -8.34
N GLU A 307 27.16 -14.89 -9.65
CA GLU A 307 27.40 -16.13 -10.39
C GLU A 307 28.62 -16.90 -9.89
N LYS A 308 29.72 -16.19 -9.59
CA LYS A 308 30.94 -16.80 -9.04
C LYS A 308 30.70 -17.41 -7.66
N LYS A 309 29.85 -16.81 -6.83
CA LYS A 309 29.45 -17.40 -5.53
C LYS A 309 28.53 -18.60 -5.73
N ARG A 310 27.54 -18.50 -6.62
CA ARG A 310 26.62 -19.58 -6.98
C ARG A 310 27.36 -20.82 -7.48
N LYS A 311 28.31 -20.67 -8.41
CA LYS A 311 29.17 -21.76 -8.92
C LYS A 311 30.01 -22.42 -7.82
N LYS A 312 30.29 -21.73 -6.72
CA LYS A 312 31.01 -22.25 -5.54
C LYS A 312 30.07 -22.82 -4.46
N GLY A 313 28.77 -22.90 -4.71
CA GLY A 313 27.77 -23.31 -3.72
C GLY A 313 27.64 -22.35 -2.52
N LYS A 314 28.02 -21.07 -2.69
CA LYS A 314 27.94 -20.03 -1.65
C LYS A 314 26.81 -19.06 -1.96
N SER A 315 26.11 -18.58 -0.93
CA SER A 315 25.09 -17.54 -1.06
C SER A 315 25.70 -16.14 -1.22
N TYR A 316 25.06 -15.29 -2.02
CA TYR A 316 25.37 -13.87 -2.11
C TYR A 316 24.49 -13.09 -1.13
N ASN A 317 25.07 -12.41 -0.16
CA ASN A 317 24.30 -11.58 0.76
C ASN A 317 23.99 -10.22 0.13
N TYR A 318 22.72 -10.02 -0.23
CA TYR A 318 22.19 -8.80 -0.84
C TYR A 318 22.10 -7.59 0.09
N LYS A 319 22.10 -7.80 1.42
CA LYS A 319 21.97 -6.76 2.44
C LYS A 319 20.75 -5.83 2.26
N LEU A 320 19.67 -6.37 1.68
CA LEU A 320 18.39 -5.69 1.54
C LEU A 320 17.32 -6.44 2.33
N ARG A 321 16.41 -5.68 2.95
CA ARG A 321 15.17 -6.18 3.53
C ARG A 321 14.06 -6.04 2.51
N VAL A 322 12.99 -6.81 2.66
CA VAL A 322 11.83 -6.78 1.76
C VAL A 322 10.60 -6.34 2.51
N HIS A 323 9.88 -5.36 1.96
CA HIS A 323 8.50 -5.08 2.31
C HIS A 323 7.60 -5.76 1.27
N LEU A 324 6.96 -6.86 1.65
CA LEU A 324 6.13 -7.66 0.77
C LEU A 324 4.71 -7.08 0.72
N HIS A 325 4.20 -6.82 -0.48
CA HIS A 325 2.79 -6.45 -0.65
C HIS A 325 1.92 -7.70 -0.73
N LYS A 326 0.63 -7.56 -0.41
CA LYS A 326 -0.33 -8.66 -0.52
C LYS A 326 -0.38 -9.18 -1.97
N PRO A 327 -0.07 -10.47 -2.22
CA PRO A 327 -0.11 -11.04 -3.56
C PRO A 327 -1.56 -11.17 -4.06
N PHE A 328 -1.73 -11.17 -5.38
CA PHE A 328 -3.05 -11.24 -6.02
C PHE A 328 -2.98 -11.97 -7.36
N PHE A 329 -4.14 -12.41 -7.88
CA PHE A 329 -4.23 -13.06 -9.19
C PHE A 329 -4.46 -12.06 -10.33
N TRP A 330 -3.80 -12.30 -11.46
CA TRP A 330 -4.02 -11.59 -12.74
C TRP A 330 -3.78 -12.55 -13.90
N GLN A 331 -4.80 -12.80 -14.72
CA GLN A 331 -4.72 -13.71 -15.88
C GLN A 331 -4.13 -15.08 -15.53
N ASP A 332 -4.65 -15.70 -14.48
CA ASP A 332 -4.20 -17.00 -13.95
C ASP A 332 -2.75 -17.03 -13.42
N LYS A 333 -2.10 -15.87 -13.30
CA LYS A 333 -0.78 -15.70 -12.69
C LYS A 333 -0.93 -15.12 -11.30
N ILE A 334 -0.11 -15.61 -10.37
CA ILE A 334 0.03 -15.01 -9.04
C ILE A 334 1.07 -13.88 -9.16
N ILE A 335 0.61 -12.65 -8.97
CA ILE A 335 1.46 -11.46 -9.00
C ILE A 335 1.89 -11.11 -7.58
N VAL A 336 3.20 -10.97 -7.43
CA VAL A 336 3.85 -10.62 -6.16
C VAL A 336 4.61 -9.34 -6.38
N MET A 337 4.36 -8.36 -5.52
CA MET A 337 5.07 -7.09 -5.53
C MET A 337 5.77 -6.89 -4.20
N ALA A 338 6.97 -6.34 -4.25
CA ALA A 338 7.77 -6.09 -3.07
C ALA A 338 8.64 -4.85 -3.24
N GLU A 339 8.95 -4.17 -2.14
CA GLU A 339 9.85 -3.03 -2.12
C GLU A 339 11.06 -3.34 -1.24
N LEU A 340 12.26 -3.19 -1.78
CA LEU A 340 13.49 -3.52 -1.06
C LEU A 340 14.11 -2.27 -0.49
N TYR A 341 14.57 -2.39 0.75
CA TYR A 341 15.06 -1.25 1.52
C TYR A 341 16.22 -1.62 2.44
N GLN A 342 16.99 -0.60 2.80
CA GLN A 342 17.95 -0.63 3.88
C GLN A 342 17.37 0.07 5.11
N THR A 343 17.81 -0.32 6.30
CA THR A 343 17.44 0.35 7.55
C THR A 343 18.65 1.03 8.17
N SER A 344 18.47 2.27 8.58
CA SER A 344 19.34 2.98 9.50
C SER A 344 18.53 3.46 10.70
N TYR A 345 19.17 3.77 11.81
CA TYR A 345 18.52 4.40 12.96
C TYR A 345 19.07 5.82 13.11
N GLN A 346 18.18 6.80 13.25
CA GLN A 346 18.59 8.13 13.68
C GLN A 346 18.64 8.16 15.20
N TYR A 347 19.84 8.42 15.73
CA TYR A 347 20.06 8.67 17.15
C TYR A 347 19.96 10.17 17.38
N ASN A 348 18.80 10.63 17.86
CA ASN A 348 18.58 12.04 18.13
C ASN A 348 19.15 12.40 19.51
N ASN A 349 20.34 13.02 19.53
CA ASN A 349 20.88 13.70 20.71
C ASN A 349 20.36 15.15 20.86
N SER A 350 19.45 15.58 19.99
CA SER A 350 18.86 16.91 19.97
C SER A 350 17.33 16.81 19.88
N ILE A 351 16.64 17.67 20.63
CA ILE A 351 15.18 17.76 20.76
C ILE A 351 14.59 18.33 19.45
N ILE A 352 14.72 17.58 18.35
CA ILE A 352 14.15 17.93 17.06
C ILE A 352 13.34 16.72 16.63
N SER A 353 12.02 16.86 16.69
CA SER A 353 11.05 15.87 16.21
C SER A 353 11.49 15.32 14.84
N PRO A 354 11.43 13.99 14.59
CA PRO A 354 11.73 13.40 13.28
C PRO A 354 10.77 13.87 12.18
N TYR A 355 9.69 14.57 12.54
CA TYR A 355 8.86 15.33 11.63
C TYR A 355 9.34 16.79 11.64
N PRO A 356 9.86 17.34 10.52
CA PRO A 356 10.06 18.77 10.43
C PRO A 356 8.70 19.46 10.61
N MET A 357 8.50 20.12 11.75
CA MET A 357 7.33 20.94 12.07
C MET A 357 7.30 22.22 11.23
N MET A 358 7.29 22.10 9.91
CA MET A 358 7.11 23.23 9.00
C MET A 358 5.67 23.43 8.56
N THR A 359 4.74 22.56 8.96
CA THR A 359 3.33 22.70 8.60
C THR A 359 2.44 22.49 9.83
N THR A 360 1.76 23.56 10.24
CA THR A 360 0.65 23.56 11.21
C THR A 360 -0.67 23.12 10.59
N ASN A 361 -0.69 22.75 9.30
CA ASN A 361 -1.89 22.37 8.58
C ASN A 361 -1.96 20.84 8.44
N PRO A 362 -2.84 20.14 9.20
CA PRO A 362 -2.99 18.68 9.12
C PRO A 362 -3.50 18.18 7.77
N ALA A 363 -4.04 19.06 6.91
CA ALA A 363 -4.37 18.75 5.51
C ALA A 363 -3.13 18.45 4.66
N LEU A 364 -1.95 18.91 5.09
CA LEU A 364 -0.68 18.66 4.41
C LEU A 364 0.01 17.37 4.86
N LEU A 365 -0.62 16.57 5.71
CA LEU A 365 -0.15 15.23 6.05
C LEU A 365 -0.85 14.17 5.19
N THR A 366 -0.15 13.10 4.86
CA THR A 366 -0.78 11.90 4.28
C THR A 366 -1.72 11.24 5.31
N PRO A 367 -2.74 10.48 4.87
CA PRO A 367 -3.64 9.73 5.77
C PRO A 367 -2.92 8.97 6.88
N TYR A 368 -1.77 8.35 6.57
CA TYR A 368 -1.03 7.68 7.62
C TYR A 368 -0.18 8.58 8.49
N GLU A 369 0.47 9.62 7.98
CA GLU A 369 1.24 10.48 8.88
C GLU A 369 0.35 10.99 10.01
N ARG A 370 -0.96 11.16 9.73
CA ARG A 370 -1.99 11.36 10.77
C ARG A 370 -2.20 10.15 11.68
N LEU A 371 -2.38 8.93 11.15
CA LEU A 371 -2.48 7.71 11.98
C LEU A 371 -1.24 7.48 12.85
N ALA A 372 -0.03 7.72 12.34
CA ALA A 372 1.22 7.61 13.08
C ALA A 372 1.28 8.66 14.21
N LEU A 373 0.89 9.91 13.94
CA LEU A 373 0.78 10.96 14.96
C LEU A 373 -0.30 10.67 16.02
N ARG A 374 -1.36 9.94 15.67
CA ARG A 374 -2.45 9.54 16.60
C ARG A 374 -2.10 8.29 17.41
N SER A 375 -1.44 7.31 16.79
CA SER A 375 -1.09 6.01 17.40
C SER A 375 0.13 6.10 18.31
N TRP A 376 1.04 7.03 18.01
CA TRP A 376 2.17 7.37 18.87
C TRP A 376 1.79 8.62 19.62
N GLY A 377 1.25 8.46 20.84
CA GLY A 377 0.93 9.57 21.72
C GLY A 377 1.98 10.66 21.60
N ALA A 378 1.53 11.82 21.12
CA ALA A 378 2.39 12.97 20.89
C ALA A 378 3.32 13.15 22.10
N TYR A 379 4.60 13.43 21.81
CA TYR A 379 5.56 14.01 22.77
C TYR A 379 6.63 13.12 23.42
N TYR A 380 6.91 11.89 22.97
CA TYR A 380 8.12 11.18 23.43
C TYR A 380 9.16 11.01 22.32
N PRO A 381 10.31 11.71 22.37
CA PRO A 381 11.42 11.43 21.48
C PRO A 381 11.92 10.02 21.77
N THR A 382 11.50 9.04 20.96
CA THR A 382 12.11 7.72 21.02
C THR A 382 13.52 7.82 20.45
N PRO A 383 14.57 7.47 21.21
CA PRO A 383 15.97 7.65 20.78
C PRO A 383 16.40 6.87 19.53
N ASN A 384 15.50 6.08 18.93
CA ASN A 384 15.79 5.16 17.84
C ASN A 384 14.62 5.10 16.85
N VAL A 385 14.40 6.17 16.09
CA VAL A 385 13.42 6.12 14.99
C VAL A 385 14.07 5.37 13.81
N PRO A 386 13.50 4.23 13.39
CA PRO A 386 14.00 3.54 12.22
C PRO A 386 13.74 4.38 10.97
N ILE A 387 14.71 4.37 10.08
CA ILE A 387 14.67 5.03 8.78
C ILE A 387 14.89 3.98 7.72
N PHE A 388 13.97 3.93 6.77
CA PHE A 388 13.95 3.00 5.66
C PHE A 388 14.34 3.73 4.38
N HIS A 389 15.43 3.28 3.76
CA HIS A 389 15.93 3.79 2.48
C HIS A 389 15.55 2.81 1.39
N PHE A 390 14.54 3.16 0.60
CA PHE A 390 14.03 2.29 -0.47
C PHE A 390 14.95 2.35 -1.69
N VAL A 391 15.19 1.18 -2.30
CA VAL A 391 16.16 1.00 -3.38
C VAL A 391 15.48 0.71 -4.71
N HIS A 392 14.54 -0.23 -4.72
CA HIS A 392 13.71 -0.56 -5.88
C HIS A 392 12.48 -1.36 -5.46
N SER A 393 11.51 -1.44 -6.36
CA SER A 393 10.45 -2.42 -6.29
C SER A 393 10.73 -3.58 -7.25
N LEU A 394 10.25 -4.77 -6.88
CA LEU A 394 10.24 -5.97 -7.71
C LEU A 394 8.80 -6.41 -7.94
N VAL A 395 8.53 -6.90 -9.14
CA VAL A 395 7.28 -7.54 -9.52
C VAL A 395 7.59 -8.89 -10.11
N LEU A 396 6.90 -9.91 -9.64
CA LEU A 396 7.09 -11.30 -10.04
C LEU A 396 5.75 -11.88 -10.43
N ALA A 397 5.76 -12.74 -11.44
CA ALA A 397 4.62 -13.59 -11.76
C ALA A 397 4.98 -15.06 -11.61
N PHE A 398 4.12 -15.78 -10.92
CA PHE A 398 4.19 -17.23 -10.77
C PHE A 398 2.98 -17.90 -11.40
N ASP A 399 3.17 -19.13 -11.90
CA ASP A 399 2.04 -20.01 -12.14
C ASP A 399 1.50 -20.59 -10.81
N ALA A 400 0.35 -21.28 -10.86
CA ALA A 400 -0.24 -21.93 -9.69
C ALA A 400 0.62 -23.06 -9.08
N ARG A 401 1.68 -23.50 -9.77
CA ARG A 401 2.63 -24.51 -9.28
C ARG A 401 3.84 -23.88 -8.59
N GLY A 402 4.00 -22.57 -8.67
CA GLY A 402 5.11 -21.83 -8.07
C GLY A 402 6.32 -21.65 -8.99
N ASN A 403 6.19 -21.90 -10.28
CA ASN A 403 7.24 -21.60 -11.24
C ASN A 403 7.24 -20.10 -11.55
N LEU A 404 8.41 -19.46 -11.46
CA LEU A 404 8.58 -18.08 -11.88
C LEU A 404 8.43 -17.97 -13.40
N LEU A 405 7.44 -17.22 -13.85
CA LEU A 405 7.19 -16.95 -15.27
C LEU A 405 8.04 -15.78 -15.76
N TRP A 406 7.99 -14.67 -15.02
CA TRP A 406 8.74 -13.45 -15.32
C TRP A 406 8.92 -12.59 -14.08
N ASP A 407 9.89 -11.68 -14.18
CA ASP A 407 10.21 -10.69 -13.17
C ASP A 407 10.44 -9.34 -13.82
N ASN A 408 10.20 -8.26 -13.07
CA ASN A 408 10.49 -6.90 -13.47
C ASN A 408 10.84 -6.07 -12.23
N ALA A 409 11.41 -4.89 -12.43
CA ALA A 409 11.78 -4.00 -11.34
C ALA A 409 11.45 -2.55 -11.68
N LEU A 410 11.29 -1.70 -10.67
CA LEU A 410 11.32 -0.24 -10.84
C LEU A 410 12.30 0.34 -9.81
N PRO A 411 13.41 0.99 -10.25
CA PRO A 411 14.32 1.69 -9.35
C PRO A 411 13.59 2.78 -8.56
N ILE A 412 13.73 2.76 -7.23
CA ILE A 412 13.16 3.77 -6.35
C ILE A 412 14.25 4.78 -6.02
N LYS A 413 14.06 6.03 -6.45
CA LYS A 413 15.05 7.11 -6.24
C LYS A 413 14.63 8.00 -5.09
N ASN A 414 15.58 8.25 -4.18
CA ASN A 414 15.49 9.26 -3.11
C ASN A 414 14.26 9.14 -2.21
N ILE A 415 13.78 7.92 -1.93
CA ILE A 415 12.72 7.70 -0.96
C ILE A 415 13.32 7.18 0.34
N THR A 416 13.16 8.01 1.37
CA THR A 416 13.51 7.69 2.75
C THR A 416 12.29 7.95 3.62
N LYS A 417 11.85 6.96 4.40
CA LYS A 417 10.66 7.05 5.27
C LYS A 417 10.93 6.50 6.67
N SER A 418 10.17 6.96 7.65
CA SER A 418 10.16 6.42 9.02
C SER A 418 9.20 5.23 9.18
N ASN A 419 8.52 4.82 8.11
CA ASN A 419 7.54 3.74 8.06
C ASN A 419 7.70 2.92 6.77
N LEU A 420 7.14 1.70 6.78
CA LEU A 420 7.18 0.77 5.65
C LEU A 420 5.87 0.84 4.88
N TYR A 421 5.79 1.79 3.95
CA TYR A 421 4.65 1.88 3.05
C TYR A 421 4.97 1.67 1.61
N PRO A 422 3.98 1.16 0.85
CA PRO A 422 4.02 1.17 -0.59
C PRO A 422 4.37 2.57 -1.12
N ASN A 423 5.41 2.61 -1.92
CA ASN A 423 5.88 3.76 -2.68
C ASN A 423 5.59 3.62 -4.16
N VAL A 424 5.31 2.40 -4.62
CA VAL A 424 5.03 2.07 -6.00
C VAL A 424 3.64 1.45 -6.10
N THR A 425 2.86 1.95 -7.05
CA THR A 425 1.56 1.39 -7.42
C THR A 425 1.69 0.53 -8.66
N ILE A 426 1.13 -0.68 -8.62
CA ILE A 426 0.95 -1.51 -9.80
C ILE A 426 -0.46 -1.34 -10.37
N ALA A 427 -0.55 -0.91 -11.63
CA ALA A 427 -1.82 -0.84 -12.36
C ALA A 427 -1.83 -1.91 -13.46
N LEU A 428 -2.86 -2.75 -13.50
CA LEU A 428 -2.96 -3.84 -14.47
C LEU A 428 -3.85 -3.43 -15.63
N GLN A 429 -3.43 -3.78 -16.83
CA GLN A 429 -4.22 -3.64 -18.06
C GLN A 429 -4.33 -5.03 -18.72
N GLU A 430 -5.01 -5.13 -19.86
CA GLU A 430 -5.25 -6.44 -20.49
C GLU A 430 -3.96 -7.14 -20.90
N ASN A 431 -2.97 -6.46 -21.49
CA ASN A 431 -1.76 -7.11 -22.02
C ASN A 431 -0.45 -6.49 -21.50
N GLN A 432 -0.55 -5.71 -20.43
CA GLN A 432 0.58 -5.00 -19.82
C GLN A 432 0.24 -4.61 -18.38
N PHE A 433 1.26 -4.24 -17.62
CA PHE A 433 1.12 -3.61 -16.32
C PHE A 433 1.98 -2.36 -16.23
N LEU A 434 1.62 -1.46 -15.33
CA LEU A 434 2.34 -0.22 -15.07
C LEU A 434 2.88 -0.22 -13.65
N LEU A 435 4.08 0.33 -13.48
CA LEU A 435 4.66 0.67 -12.20
C LEU A 435 4.75 2.18 -12.10
N LEU A 436 4.11 2.73 -11.06
CA LEU A 436 3.92 4.16 -10.87
C LEU A 436 4.45 4.54 -9.50
N GLN A 437 5.53 5.33 -9.46
CA GLN A 437 6.08 5.86 -8.22
C GLN A 437 5.86 7.38 -8.19
N PRO A 438 5.10 7.92 -7.22
CA PRO A 438 5.05 9.36 -6.96
C PRO A 438 6.43 9.86 -6.54
N HIS A 439 6.86 10.98 -7.11
CA HIS A 439 8.08 11.70 -6.77
C HIS A 439 7.83 13.21 -6.77
N GLU A 440 8.70 14.02 -6.17
CA GLU A 440 8.52 15.49 -6.11
C GLU A 440 8.54 16.15 -7.49
N LYS A 441 9.37 15.62 -8.40
CA LYS A 441 9.53 16.13 -9.77
C LYS A 441 8.47 15.65 -10.76
N GLY A 442 7.63 14.69 -10.37
CA GLY A 442 6.70 14.02 -11.26
C GLY A 442 6.45 12.57 -10.86
N ILE A 443 6.06 11.73 -11.80
CA ILE A 443 5.77 10.31 -11.60
C ILE A 443 6.81 9.51 -12.37
N ASN A 444 7.49 8.59 -11.69
CA ASN A 444 8.26 7.56 -12.39
C ASN A 444 7.26 6.52 -12.89
N LEU A 445 7.11 6.43 -14.21
CA LEU A 445 6.18 5.54 -14.89
C LEU A 445 6.98 4.55 -15.72
N ARG A 446 6.71 3.27 -15.52
CA ARG A 446 7.21 2.19 -16.36
C ARG A 446 6.06 1.30 -16.79
N ALA A 447 5.88 1.10 -18.09
CA ALA A 447 4.93 0.12 -18.63
C ALA A 447 5.70 -1.11 -19.09
N CYS A 448 5.18 -2.28 -18.72
CA CYS A 448 5.84 -3.56 -18.95
C CYS A 448 4.86 -4.57 -19.53
N ARG A 449 5.35 -5.39 -20.45
CA ARG A 449 4.71 -6.63 -20.87
C ARG A 449 5.59 -7.78 -20.41
N GLU A 450 5.19 -8.42 -19.32
CA GLU A 450 6.01 -9.46 -18.67
C GLU A 450 7.41 -8.92 -18.32
N ARG A 451 8.48 -9.53 -18.87
CA ARG A 451 9.87 -9.05 -18.68
C ARG A 451 10.20 -7.80 -19.51
N GLU A 452 9.47 -7.57 -20.60
CA GLU A 452 9.80 -6.49 -21.53
C GLU A 452 9.33 -5.14 -20.99
N VAL A 453 10.26 -4.19 -20.84
CA VAL A 453 9.93 -2.78 -20.61
C VAL A 453 9.59 -2.14 -21.95
N ILE A 454 8.29 -1.93 -22.19
CA ILE A 454 7.77 -1.38 -23.44
C ILE A 454 7.72 0.15 -23.42
N TYR A 455 7.75 0.76 -22.23
CA TYR A 455 7.77 2.20 -22.07
C TYR A 455 8.35 2.60 -20.71
N GLU A 456 9.15 3.66 -20.65
CA GLU A 456 9.65 4.22 -19.39
C GLU A 456 9.80 5.75 -19.46
N ASN A 457 9.36 6.43 -18.40
CA ASN A 457 9.58 7.86 -18.18
C ASN A 457 9.70 8.14 -16.69
N ASN A 458 10.82 8.75 -16.29
CA ASN A 458 11.11 9.04 -14.89
C ASN A 458 10.57 10.41 -14.41
N GLU A 459 9.94 11.19 -15.28
CA GLU A 459 9.53 12.56 -14.92
C GLU A 459 8.20 12.94 -15.60
N VAL A 460 7.19 12.05 -15.53
CA VAL A 460 5.83 12.42 -15.99
C VAL A 460 5.32 13.56 -15.09
N PRO A 461 5.09 14.78 -15.60
CA PRO A 461 4.72 15.90 -14.74
C PRO A 461 3.31 15.72 -14.17
N TYR A 462 3.08 16.24 -12.97
CA TYR A 462 1.72 16.47 -12.48
C TYR A 462 1.08 17.63 -13.23
N GLN A 463 -0.22 17.53 -13.53
CA GLN A 463 -0.91 18.47 -14.40
C GLN A 463 -2.30 18.88 -13.88
N LYS A 464 -2.75 20.10 -14.22
CA LYS A 464 -4.13 20.60 -14.04
C LYS A 464 -5.14 19.88 -14.93
N ASN A 465 -4.67 19.29 -16.01
CA ASN A 465 -5.42 18.38 -16.86
C ASN A 465 -4.40 17.45 -17.51
N TYR A 466 -4.55 16.14 -17.35
CA TYR A 466 -3.68 15.18 -18.04
C TYR A 466 -4.07 15.08 -19.52
N THR A 467 -3.61 16.04 -20.32
CA THR A 467 -3.66 15.98 -21.78
C THR A 467 -2.47 15.19 -22.35
N ILE A 468 -2.66 14.62 -23.54
CA ILE A 468 -1.64 13.83 -24.26
C ILE A 468 -0.37 14.64 -24.55
N VAL A 469 -0.40 15.97 -24.52
CA VAL A 469 0.82 16.80 -24.56
C VAL A 469 0.76 17.79 -23.40
N PRO A 470 1.78 17.83 -22.52
CA PRO A 470 1.74 18.68 -21.35
C PRO A 470 2.18 20.09 -21.73
N GLU A 471 1.26 21.05 -21.69
CA GLU A 471 1.59 22.46 -21.83
C GLU A 471 2.27 22.97 -20.54
N LYS A 472 3.19 23.93 -20.68
CA LYS A 472 3.95 24.47 -19.53
C LYS A 472 3.03 25.03 -18.44
N GLU A 473 1.93 25.66 -18.83
CA GLU A 473 0.92 26.26 -17.95
C GLU A 473 0.03 25.25 -17.20
N ASN A 474 -0.02 24.00 -17.70
CA ASN A 474 -0.77 22.92 -17.09
C ASN A 474 0.03 22.20 -16.01
N LYS A 475 1.37 22.36 -15.95
CA LYS A 475 2.20 21.72 -14.92
C LYS A 475 1.89 22.29 -13.54
N ILE A 476 1.76 21.40 -12.55
CA ILE A 476 1.57 21.75 -11.14
C ILE A 476 2.65 21.13 -10.28
N ARG A 477 2.82 21.68 -9.07
CA ARG A 477 3.69 21.12 -8.02
C ARG A 477 2.83 20.74 -6.81
N PRO A 478 2.14 19.60 -6.90
CA PRO A 478 1.31 19.15 -5.80
C PRO A 478 2.16 18.53 -4.69
N ILE A 479 1.62 18.61 -3.48
CA ILE A 479 2.06 17.91 -2.28
C ILE A 479 1.06 16.79 -1.95
N ASN A 480 1.49 15.84 -1.12
CA ASN A 480 0.71 14.64 -0.78
C ASN A 480 0.23 13.84 -1.98
N ASN A 481 1.17 13.61 -2.90
CA ASN A 481 0.88 12.91 -4.14
C ASN A 481 0.61 11.44 -3.85
N LEU A 482 -0.59 10.99 -4.20
CA LEU A 482 -1.00 9.61 -4.09
C LEU A 482 -1.44 9.10 -5.46
N ILE A 483 -1.08 7.86 -5.76
CA ILE A 483 -1.48 7.16 -6.96
C ILE A 483 -2.13 5.86 -6.50
N PHE A 484 -3.28 5.54 -7.09
CA PHE A 484 -4.02 4.32 -6.78
C PHE A 484 -4.44 3.63 -8.06
N ARG A 485 -4.34 2.31 -8.08
CA ARG A 485 -5.07 1.50 -9.05
C ARG A 485 -6.56 1.63 -8.74
N TRP A 486 -7.38 1.80 -9.79
CA TRP A 486 -8.83 1.77 -9.68
C TRP A 486 -9.41 0.60 -10.49
N PHE A 487 -10.66 0.73 -10.96
CA PHE A 487 -11.29 -0.32 -11.75
C PHE A 487 -10.80 -0.32 -13.21
N GLY A 488 -10.77 -1.50 -13.82
CA GLY A 488 -10.32 -1.66 -15.20
C GLY A 488 -8.90 -1.17 -15.41
N GLU A 489 -8.70 -0.37 -16.47
CA GLU A 489 -7.43 0.24 -16.84
C GLU A 489 -7.13 1.59 -16.16
N TYR A 490 -8.04 2.07 -15.30
CA TYR A 490 -7.98 3.41 -14.75
C TYR A 490 -7.14 3.49 -13.48
N ILE A 491 -6.48 4.62 -13.35
CA ILE A 491 -5.64 5.01 -12.22
C ILE A 491 -6.19 6.32 -11.66
N LEU A 492 -6.18 6.46 -10.35
CA LEU A 492 -6.45 7.72 -9.68
C LEU A 492 -5.13 8.37 -9.29
N ILE A 493 -4.97 9.64 -9.64
CA ILE A 493 -3.85 10.48 -9.19
C ILE A 493 -4.44 11.63 -8.39
N SER A 494 -3.95 11.84 -7.18
CA SER A 494 -4.40 12.91 -6.31
C SER A 494 -3.25 13.67 -5.69
N GLY A 495 -3.54 14.88 -5.28
CA GLY A 495 -2.64 15.70 -4.48
C GLY A 495 -3.32 17.03 -4.13
N ILE A 496 -2.55 17.89 -3.48
CA ILE A 496 -2.96 19.25 -3.15
C ILE A 496 -2.00 20.20 -3.86
N TYR A 497 -2.50 21.13 -4.65
CA TYR A 497 -1.67 22.16 -5.27
C TYR A 497 -2.27 23.54 -5.04
N ASN A 498 -1.42 24.56 -5.15
CA ASN A 498 -1.85 25.94 -5.11
C ASN A 498 -1.85 26.50 -6.54
N PRO A 499 -3.01 26.88 -7.12
CA PRO A 499 -3.12 27.30 -8.52
C PRO A 499 -2.33 28.56 -8.90
N LYS A 500 -1.88 29.34 -7.91
CA LYS A 500 -1.29 30.67 -8.10
C LYS A 500 0.10 30.84 -7.44
N ALA A 501 0.68 29.75 -6.90
CA ALA A 501 1.93 29.75 -6.17
C ALA A 501 3.21 30.03 -6.98
N ASP A 502 3.10 30.40 -8.26
CA ASP A 502 4.22 31.03 -8.99
C ASP A 502 4.60 32.42 -8.42
N LYS A 503 3.82 32.94 -7.46
CA LYS A 503 4.13 34.16 -6.70
C LYS A 503 4.42 33.82 -5.24
N ILE A 504 5.64 34.13 -4.83
CA ILE A 504 6.17 33.96 -3.47
C ILE A 504 5.28 34.78 -2.52
N PHE A 505 4.49 34.09 -1.69
CA PHE A 505 3.47 34.61 -0.74
C PHE A 505 2.16 35.15 -1.36
N THR A 506 1.16 34.29 -1.59
CA THR A 506 -0.24 34.72 -1.74
C THR A 506 -1.16 34.13 -0.65
N ARG A 507 -2.23 34.87 -0.31
CA ARG A 507 -3.24 34.56 0.73
C ARG A 507 -4.29 33.52 0.26
N GLU A 508 -3.97 32.67 -0.71
CA GLU A 508 -4.96 32.00 -1.54
C GLU A 508 -5.21 30.53 -1.13
N GLU A 509 -6.38 30.00 -1.51
CA GLU A 509 -6.91 28.68 -1.14
C GLU A 509 -6.23 27.56 -1.93
N ASP A 510 -5.81 26.50 -1.23
CA ASP A 510 -5.27 25.30 -1.85
C ASP A 510 -6.38 24.48 -2.51
N VAL A 511 -6.03 23.69 -3.53
CA VAL A 511 -6.97 22.84 -4.27
C VAL A 511 -6.57 21.39 -4.11
N PHE A 512 -7.48 20.59 -3.52
CA PHE A 512 -7.44 19.14 -3.63
C PHE A 512 -7.92 18.75 -5.03
N TYR A 513 -7.19 17.85 -5.69
CA TYR A 513 -7.65 17.24 -6.92
C TYR A 513 -7.58 15.72 -6.86
N LEU A 514 -8.47 15.09 -7.61
CA LEU A 514 -8.47 13.68 -7.92
C LEU A 514 -8.70 13.54 -9.43
N ALA A 515 -7.70 13.03 -10.14
CA ALA A 515 -7.73 12.82 -11.58
C ALA A 515 -7.85 11.33 -11.89
N LYS A 516 -8.84 10.96 -12.71
CA LYS A 516 -9.00 9.63 -13.29
C LYS A 516 -8.27 9.60 -14.63
N VAL A 517 -7.18 8.87 -14.68
CA VAL A 517 -6.34 8.75 -15.88
C VAL A 517 -6.25 7.31 -16.35
N LYS A 518 -5.92 7.13 -17.62
CA LYS A 518 -5.45 5.85 -18.16
C LYS A 518 -4.15 6.06 -18.92
N PHE A 519 -3.34 5.00 -18.98
CA PHE A 519 -2.12 5.04 -19.77
C PHE A 519 -2.42 4.88 -21.26
N ILE A 520 -1.81 5.74 -22.08
CA ILE A 520 -1.83 5.65 -23.55
C ILE A 520 -0.40 5.67 -24.04
N LYS A 521 -0.07 4.76 -24.96
CA LYS A 521 1.26 4.74 -25.58
C LYS A 521 1.44 5.99 -26.46
N PRO A 522 2.62 6.63 -26.42
CA PRO A 522 2.95 7.77 -27.29
C PRO A 522 2.63 7.59 -28.78
N GLU A 523 2.75 6.38 -29.32
CA GLU A 523 2.47 6.08 -30.73
C GLU A 523 0.97 6.04 -31.05
N GLU A 524 0.16 5.61 -30.09
CA GLU A 524 -1.32 5.56 -30.22
C GLU A 524 -1.94 6.94 -30.03
N ALA A 525 -1.26 7.82 -29.28
CA ALA A 525 -1.62 9.22 -29.09
C ALA A 525 -1.52 10.11 -30.36
N LYS A 526 -1.02 9.56 -31.48
CA LYS A 526 -0.90 10.24 -32.78
C LYS A 526 -2.16 10.14 -33.66
N LYS A 527 -3.11 9.29 -33.28
CA LYS A 527 -4.42 9.15 -33.92
C LYS A 527 -5.47 9.89 -33.11
#